data_AF-A7TC73-F1
#
_entry.id   AF-A7TC73-F1
#
_cell.length_a   1.000
_cell.length_b   1.000
_cell.length_c   1.000
_cell.angle_alpha   90.00
_cell.angle_beta   90.00
_cell.angle_gamma   90.00
#
_symmetry.space_group_name_H-M   'P 1'
#
loop_
_entity.id
_entity.type
_entity.pdbx_description
1 polymer ?
#
loop_
_entity_poly.entity_id
_entity_poly.type
_entity_poly.pdbx_seq_one_letter_code
_entity_poly.pdbx_strand_id
1 'polypeptide(L)' 'MSTKTESWGSRVGLILAMAGNAVGLGNFLRFPVQAVQNGGGAFIIPYLICFLVMGIPLLFIEWSSGRF' A
#
# COMPACT_ATOMS: atom_id res chain seq x y z
N MET A 1 -31.41 7.15 -17.77
CA MET A 1 -31.01 7.31 -16.36
C MET A 1 -29.62 7.94 -16.34
N SER A 2 -29.46 9.12 -15.75
CA SER A 2 -28.14 9.72 -15.57
C SER A 2 -27.47 9.06 -14.36
N THR A 3 -26.58 8.11 -14.61
CA THR A 3 -25.82 7.43 -13.56
C THR A 3 -24.82 8.41 -12.98
N LYS A 4 -25.19 9.07 -11.88
CA LYS A 4 -24.30 10.00 -11.17
C LYS A 4 -23.26 9.16 -10.43
N THR A 5 -22.01 9.15 -10.91
CA THR A 5 -20.93 8.48 -10.19
C THR A 5 -20.69 9.21 -8.87
N GLU A 6 -20.73 8.48 -7.76
CA GLU A 6 -20.44 9.05 -6.45
C GLU A 6 -18.96 9.39 -6.37
N SER A 7 -18.65 10.67 -6.14
CA SER A 7 -17.28 11.17 -6.03
C SER A 7 -16.88 11.31 -4.57
N TRP A 8 -15.63 11.00 -4.25
CA TRP A 8 -15.07 11.24 -2.92
C TRP A 8 -15.20 12.71 -2.51
N GLY A 9 -15.76 12.96 -1.32
CA GLY A 9 -15.99 14.32 -0.82
C GLY A 9 -14.73 15.12 -0.52
N SER A 10 -13.58 14.46 -0.30
CA SER A 10 -12.28 15.11 -0.13
C SER A 10 -11.12 14.22 -0.57
N ARG A 11 -10.11 14.82 -1.21
CA ARG A 11 -8.84 14.15 -1.56
C ARG A 11 -8.13 13.61 -0.33
N VAL A 12 -8.17 14.32 0.79
CA VAL A 12 -7.57 13.88 2.05
C VAL A 12 -8.30 12.66 2.60
N GLY A 13 -9.64 12.66 2.53
CA GLY A 13 -10.46 11.52 2.95
C GLY A 13 -10.17 10.26 2.13
N LEU A 14 -9.98 10.42 0.81
CA LEU A 14 -9.55 9.33 -0.06
C LEU A 14 -8.18 8.78 0.33
N ILE A 15 -7.18 9.65 0.54
CA ILE A 15 -5.83 9.21 0.92
C ILE A 15 -5.85 8.47 2.27
N LEU A 16 -6.60 8.99 3.25
CA LEU A 16 -6.72 8.36 4.57
C LEU A 16 -7.41 6.98 4.49
N ALA A 17 -8.46 6.87 3.70
CA ALA A 17 -9.17 5.60 3.48
C ALA A 17 -8.26 4.55 2.83
N MET A 18 -7.47 4.95 1.83
CA MET A 18 -6.50 4.07 1.17
C MET A 18 -5.34 3.70 2.11
N ALA A 19 -4.82 4.65 2.90
CA ALA A 19 -3.79 4.38 3.89
C ALA A 19 -4.26 3.40 4.97
N GLY A 20 -5.51 3.55 5.45
CA GLY A 20 -6.13 2.63 6.39
C GLY A 20 -6.37 1.23 5.80
N ASN A 21 -6.61 1.12 4.50
CA ASN A 21 -6.69 -0.17 3.82
C ASN A 21 -5.33 -0.85 3.70
N ALA A 22 -4.28 -0.09 3.40
CA ALA A 22 -2.91 -0.61 3.22
C ALA A 22 -2.23 -0.99 4.55
N VAL A 23 -2.50 -0.26 5.65
CA VAL A 23 -1.88 -0.49 6.96
C VAL A 23 -2.78 -1.35 7.85
N GLY A 24 -2.42 -2.63 8.01
CA GLY A 24 -3.15 -3.58 8.87
C GLY A 24 -2.28 -4.21 9.97
N LEU A 25 -2.89 -5.13 10.74
CA LEU A 25 -2.23 -5.89 11.82
C LEU A 25 -0.95 -6.61 11.35
N GLY A 26 -0.92 -7.07 10.10
CA GLY A 26 0.26 -7.71 9.51
C GLY A 26 1.50 -6.79 9.47
N ASN A 27 1.31 -5.49 9.24
CA ASN A 27 2.42 -4.53 9.24
C ASN A 27 3.01 -4.34 10.65
N PHE A 28 2.21 -4.54 11.70
CA PHE A 28 2.65 -4.34 13.08
C PHE A 28 3.21 -5.63 13.71
N LEU A 29 2.64 -6.79 13.39
CA LEU A 29 2.99 -8.07 14.04
C LEU A 29 3.89 -8.95 13.17
N ARG A 30 3.61 -9.05 11.87
CA ARG A 30 4.34 -9.97 10.98
C ARG A 30 5.65 -9.34 10.49
N PHE A 31 5.62 -8.07 10.11
CA PHE A 31 6.81 -7.37 9.63
C PHE A 31 8.00 -7.41 10.60
N PRO A 32 7.88 -7.04 11.89
CA PRO A 32 9.03 -7.07 12.79
C PRO A 32 9.55 -8.49 13.03
N VAL A 33 8.65 -9.47 13.12
CA VAL A 33 9.02 -10.88 13.28
C VAL A 33 9.82 -11.37 12.07
N GLN A 34 9.39 -11.04 10.85
CA GLN A 34 10.12 -11.38 9.63
C GLN A 34 11.44 -10.63 9.52
N ALA A 35 11.48 -9.34 9.88
CA ALA A 35 12.71 -8.56 9.87
C ALA A 35 13.75 -9.18 10.80
N VAL A 36 13.38 -9.50 12.05
CA VAL A 36 14.29 -10.14 13.02
C VAL A 36 14.76 -11.51 12.54
N GLN A 37 13.88 -12.35 12.01
CA GLN A 37 14.24 -13.70 11.52
C GLN A 37 15.18 -13.67 10.31
N ASN A 38 15.11 -12.65 9.47
CA ASN A 38 15.87 -12.54 8.22
C ASN A 38 17.08 -11.59 8.33
N GLY A 39 17.69 -11.47 9.51
CA GLY A 39 18.90 -10.66 9.72
C GLY A 39 18.65 -9.25 10.26
N GLY A 40 17.51 -9.02 10.90
CA GLY A 40 17.17 -7.78 11.58
C GLY A 40 17.18 -6.56 10.65
N GLY A 41 18.04 -5.59 10.96
CA GLY A 41 18.17 -4.37 10.16
C GLY A 41 18.66 -4.60 8.73
N ALA A 42 19.41 -5.68 8.47
CA ALA A 42 19.87 -5.99 7.12
C ALA A 42 18.72 -6.36 6.17
N PHE A 43 17.62 -6.90 6.70
CA PHE A 43 16.41 -7.22 5.93
C PHE A 43 15.75 -6.00 5.28
N ILE A 44 15.98 -4.80 5.81
CA ILE A 44 15.41 -3.56 5.27
C ILE A 44 15.92 -3.28 3.85
N ILE A 45 17.16 -3.66 3.52
CA ILE A 45 17.76 -3.42 2.21
C ILE A 45 16.99 -4.18 1.10
N PRO A 46 16.88 -5.52 1.12
CA PRO A 46 16.11 -6.24 0.11
C PRO A 46 14.62 -5.91 0.17
N TYR A 47 14.06 -5.61 1.35
CA TYR A 47 12.68 -5.15 1.49
C TYR A 47 12.43 -3.87 0.69
N LEU A 48 13.31 -2.87 0.83
CA LEU A 48 13.18 -1.60 0.12
C LEU A 48 13.34 -1.77 -1.40
N ILE A 49 14.28 -2.62 -1.83
CA ILE A 49 14.47 -2.93 -3.26
C ILE A 49 13.20 -3.57 -3.84
N CYS A 50 12.65 -4.59 -3.18
CA CYS A 50 11.38 -5.21 -3.60
C CYS A 50 10.22 -4.21 -3.58
N PHE A 51 10.17 -3.31 -2.60
CA PHE A 51 9.15 -2.28 -2.53
C PHE A 51 9.23 -1.30 -3.72
N LEU A 52 10.43 -0.86 -4.10
CA LEU A 52 10.62 0.05 -5.24
C LEU A 52 10.36 -0.64 -6.59
N VAL A 53 10.82 -1.89 -6.75
CA VAL A 53 10.76 -2.62 -8.03
C VAL A 53 9.41 -3.30 -8.26
N MET A 54 8.69 -3.68 -7.21
CA MET A 54 7.39 -4.36 -7.32
C MET A 54 6.27 -3.61 -6.62
N GLY A 55 6.47 -3.18 -5.37
CA GLY A 55 5.41 -2.53 -4.58
C GLY A 55 4.83 -1.28 -5.24
N ILE A 56 5.69 -0.31 -5.57
CA ILE A 56 5.30 0.92 -6.24
C ILE A 56 4.66 0.67 -7.62
N PRO A 57 5.28 -0.09 -8.55
CA PRO A 57 4.69 -0.28 -9.88
C PRO A 57 3.37 -1.04 -9.85
N LEU A 58 3.22 -2.05 -8.98
CA LEU A 58 1.93 -2.74 -8.81
C LEU A 58 0.85 -1.78 -8.32
N LEU A 59 1.16 -0.94 -7.33
CA LEU A 59 0.23 0.07 -6.84
C LEU A 59 -0.18 1.07 -7.94
N PHE A 60 0.74 1.49 -8.80
CA PHE A 60 0.42 2.32 -9.96
C PHE A 60 -0.47 1.62 -10.98
N ILE A 61 -0.21 0.34 -11.27
CA ILE A 61 -1.04 -0.46 -12.19
C ILE A 61 -2.47 -0.55 -11.65
N GLU A 62 -2.62 -0.93 -10.38
CA GLU A 62 -3.92 -1.13 -9.74
C GLU A 62 -4.70 0.20 -9.64
N TRP A 63 -4.00 1.30 -9.31
CA TRP A 63 -4.58 2.63 -9.29
C TRP A 63 -5.01 3.11 -10.68
N SER A 64 -4.20 2.87 -11.71
CA SER A 64 -4.53 3.26 -13.08
C SER A 64 -5.72 2.46 -13.60
N SER A 65 -5.76 1.14 -13.37
CA SER A 65 -6.87 0.29 -13.78
C SER A 65 -8.19 0.62 -13.07
N GLY A 66 -8.16 1.07 -11.81
CA GLY A 66 -9.38 1.44 -11.08
C GLY A 66 -9.86 2.87 -11.34
N ARG A 67 -9.02 3.71 -11.98
CA ARG A 67 -9.33 5.11 -12.29
C ARG A 67 -9.80 5.32 -13.72
N PHE A 68 -9.34 4.51 -14.67
CA PHE A 68 -9.83 4.44 -16.04
C PHE A 68 -11.18 3.69 -16.11
#